data_AF-A0A5J4SES6-F1
#
_entry.id   AF-A0A5J4SES6-F1
#
_cell.length_a   1.000
_cell.length_b   1.000
_cell.length_c   1.000
_cell.angle_alpha   90.00
_cell.angle_beta   90.00
_cell.angle_gamma   90.00
#
_symmetry.space_group_name_H-M   'P 1'
#
loop_
_entity.id
_entity.type
_entity.pdbx_description
1 polymer ?
#
loop_
_entity_poly.entity_id
_entity_poly.type
_entity_poly.pdbx_seq_one_letter_code
_entity_poly.pdbx_strand_id
1 'polypeptide(L)'
;MANLDLKKYGIEGVTEIMYNPSYEVLFAEETRDSLQGYEKGQVTESGAVNVMTGVYTGRSPKDKFFVLDETTKNTVWWTSDEYKNDNKPVTEDTWRVLKGLATTELSNKKLFVVDTFCGTNANTRLKIRFIVEVAWQAHFVTNMFIRPTAEELADYGEPDFVVMNASKAKVENYKELGLNSETAVVFNLTEKIQVILNTWYGGEMKKGMFSYMNYLLPLKGIASMHCSANTDLNKDNTAIFFGLSGTGKTTLSTDPKRLLIGDDEHGWDDEGVFNFEGGCYAKVINLSQEAEPDIYAAIKRDALLENVTVDANGKIDYNDKSVTENTRVSYPIYHITNIVKPVSKAPAARKVIFLSADAFGVLPPVSILDSEQTKYYFLSGFTAKLAGTERGITEPTPTFSACFGAAFLSLHPTKYAEELVKRMEKSGAKAYLVNTGWNGTGKRISIKDTRGIIDAILDGSIDKAATKFIPYFNFLVPTALPGVDSKILDPRDTYGSDGQWEEKAKDLAGRFIKNFSKFTGNTAGKALVASGPKL
;
A
#
# COMPACT_ATOMS: atom_id res chain seq x y z
N MET A 1 -9.04 -20.44 26.99
CA MET A 1 -7.90 -19.68 26.45
C MET A 1 -6.69 -20.58 26.51
N ALA A 2 -6.07 -20.91 25.37
CA ALA A 2 -4.74 -21.51 25.40
C ALA A 2 -3.82 -20.55 26.19
N ASN A 3 -3.04 -21.05 27.14
CA ASN A 3 -2.07 -20.23 27.85
C ASN A 3 -1.09 -19.64 26.83
N LEU A 4 -1.24 -18.35 26.50
CA LEU A 4 -0.31 -17.62 25.65
C LEU A 4 1.02 -17.48 26.38
N ASP A 5 1.93 -18.42 26.14
CA ASP A 5 3.30 -18.33 26.64
C ASP A 5 4.15 -17.51 25.65
N LEU A 6 4.51 -16.29 26.04
CA LEU A 6 5.37 -15.41 25.24
C LEU A 6 6.86 -15.67 25.46
N LYS A 7 7.25 -16.54 26.41
CA LYS A 7 8.65 -16.89 26.68
C LYS A 7 9.32 -17.57 25.48
N LYS A 8 8.55 -18.28 24.65
CA LYS A 8 9.06 -18.86 23.38
C LYS A 8 9.59 -17.82 22.40
N TYR A 9 9.17 -16.54 22.55
CA TYR A 9 9.69 -15.43 21.77
C TYR A 9 10.85 -14.69 22.44
N GLY A 10 11.18 -15.04 23.70
CA GLY A 10 12.16 -14.36 24.55
C GLY A 10 11.56 -13.26 25.43
N ILE A 11 10.24 -13.15 25.51
CA ILE A 11 9.56 -12.13 26.34
C ILE A 11 9.23 -12.74 27.71
N GLU A 12 9.76 -12.14 28.78
CA GLU A 12 9.65 -12.65 30.14
C GLU A 12 8.93 -11.67 31.08
N GLY A 13 8.45 -12.19 32.22
CA GLY A 13 7.91 -11.36 33.30
C GLY A 13 6.65 -10.54 32.97
N VAL A 14 5.96 -10.84 31.86
CA VAL A 14 4.73 -10.14 31.43
C VAL A 14 3.71 -10.08 32.57
N THR A 15 3.31 -8.87 32.95
CA THR A 15 2.47 -8.66 34.14
C THR A 15 0.99 -8.87 33.85
N GLU A 16 0.57 -8.58 32.63
CA GLU A 16 -0.81 -8.72 32.14
C GLU A 16 -0.79 -8.90 30.61
N ILE A 17 -1.63 -9.79 30.08
CA ILE A 17 -1.85 -9.94 28.64
C ILE A 17 -3.30 -9.57 28.31
N MET A 18 -3.47 -8.48 27.57
CA MET A 18 -4.72 -8.09 26.93
C MET A 18 -4.81 -8.80 25.57
N TYR A 19 -5.40 -9.99 25.55
CA TYR A 19 -5.51 -10.80 24.34
C TYR A 19 -6.77 -10.46 23.53
N ASN A 20 -6.59 -10.15 22.24
CA ASN A 20 -7.65 -9.76 21.28
C ASN A 20 -8.68 -8.80 21.90
N PRO A 21 -8.24 -7.63 22.43
CA PRO A 21 -9.11 -6.68 23.14
C PRO A 21 -10.25 -6.19 22.23
N SER A 22 -11.44 -5.97 22.79
CA SER A 22 -12.53 -5.33 22.07
C SER A 22 -12.26 -3.85 21.81
N TYR A 23 -13.01 -3.24 20.89
CA TYR A 23 -12.95 -1.81 20.63
C TYR A 23 -13.30 -0.95 21.85
N GLU A 24 -14.18 -1.44 22.74
CA GLU A 24 -14.49 -0.78 24.02
C GLU A 24 -13.27 -0.78 24.95
N VAL A 25 -12.57 -1.90 25.06
CA VAL A 25 -11.35 -2.01 25.87
C VAL A 25 -10.24 -1.14 25.29
N LEU A 26 -10.03 -1.20 23.98
CA LEU A 26 -9.02 -0.41 23.28
C LEU A 26 -9.21 1.09 23.53
N PHE A 27 -10.44 1.59 23.37
CA PHE A 27 -10.71 2.99 23.66
C PHE A 27 -10.51 3.37 25.10
N ALA A 28 -11.02 2.56 26.03
CA ALA A 28 -10.82 2.82 27.45
C ALA A 28 -9.33 2.90 27.80
N GLU A 29 -8.49 2.07 27.17
CA GLU A 29 -7.04 2.10 27.33
C GLU A 29 -6.37 3.29 26.64
N GLU A 30 -6.82 3.69 25.45
CA GLU A 30 -6.30 4.82 24.65
C GLU A 30 -6.62 6.19 25.23
N THR A 31 -7.70 6.31 26.01
CA THR A 31 -8.16 7.56 26.61
C THR A 31 -7.81 7.70 28.09
N ARG A 32 -6.86 6.89 28.61
CA ARG A 32 -6.45 6.98 30.02
C ARG A 32 -5.67 8.26 30.28
N ASP A 33 -6.03 8.97 31.34
CA ASP A 33 -5.34 10.20 31.76
C ASP A 33 -3.85 10.00 32.11
N SER A 34 -3.46 8.76 32.44
CA SER A 34 -2.08 8.42 32.81
C SER A 34 -1.12 8.30 31.61
N LEU A 35 -1.63 8.28 30.37
CA LEU A 35 -0.80 8.11 29.17
C LEU A 35 0.07 9.34 28.90
N GLN A 36 1.29 9.10 28.44
CA GLN A 36 2.27 10.15 28.14
C GLN A 36 2.88 9.98 26.75
N GLY A 37 3.46 11.07 26.23
CA GLY A 37 4.14 11.05 24.93
C GLY A 37 3.23 10.57 23.80
N TYR A 38 3.75 9.65 22.98
CA TYR A 38 3.07 9.11 21.79
C TYR A 38 2.07 7.99 22.09
N GLU A 39 1.87 7.64 23.37
CA GLU A 39 0.81 6.71 23.75
C GLU A 39 -0.55 7.40 23.86
N LYS A 40 -0.54 8.70 24.14
CA LYS A 40 -1.73 9.48 24.46
C LYS A 40 -2.65 9.62 23.26
N GLY A 41 -3.88 9.12 23.38
CA GLY A 41 -4.98 9.40 22.47
C GLY A 41 -5.73 10.68 22.85
N GLN A 42 -6.31 11.35 21.86
CA GLN A 42 -7.24 12.45 22.03
C GLN A 42 -8.56 12.15 21.32
N VAL A 43 -9.68 12.17 22.04
CA VAL A 43 -11.01 12.00 21.44
C VAL A 43 -11.37 13.24 20.62
N THR A 44 -11.83 13.03 19.39
CA THR A 44 -12.23 14.09 18.48
C THR A 44 -13.74 14.30 18.46
N GLU A 45 -14.22 15.35 17.79
CA GLU A 45 -15.64 15.65 17.58
C GLU A 45 -16.40 14.52 16.85
N SER A 46 -15.67 13.68 16.09
CA SER A 46 -16.23 12.50 15.42
C SER A 46 -16.42 11.29 16.36
N GLY A 47 -15.86 11.34 17.57
CA GLY A 47 -15.75 10.20 18.48
C GLY A 47 -14.59 9.23 18.15
N ALA A 48 -13.89 9.42 17.04
CA ALA A 48 -12.62 8.73 16.76
C ALA A 48 -11.51 9.24 17.67
N VAL A 49 -10.54 8.39 17.99
CA VAL A 49 -9.32 8.76 18.71
C VAL A 49 -8.27 9.22 17.70
N ASN A 50 -7.57 10.32 18.00
CA ASN A 50 -6.39 10.77 17.29
C ASN A 50 -5.13 10.51 18.12
N VAL A 51 -4.07 10.04 17.46
CA VAL A 51 -2.74 9.84 18.05
C VAL A 51 -1.67 10.57 17.26
N MET A 52 -0.58 10.95 17.93
CA MET A 52 0.59 11.57 17.31
C MET A 52 1.75 10.59 17.32
N THR A 53 2.44 10.42 16.19
CA THR A 53 3.57 9.49 16.04
C THR A 53 4.92 10.20 15.99
N GLY A 54 4.96 11.46 16.43
CA GLY A 54 6.17 12.28 16.52
C GLY A 54 6.79 12.55 15.16
N VAL A 55 8.10 12.34 15.06
CA VAL A 55 8.84 12.53 13.80
C VAL A 55 8.59 11.42 12.76
N TYR A 56 7.96 10.32 13.18
CA TYR A 56 7.68 9.15 12.33
C TYR A 56 6.28 9.25 11.73
N THR A 57 6.07 10.25 10.87
CA THR A 57 4.79 10.51 10.20
C THR A 57 4.63 9.74 8.88
N GLY A 58 5.42 8.69 8.68
CA GLY A 58 5.56 7.97 7.43
C GLY A 58 6.57 6.83 7.55
N ARG A 59 6.69 6.04 6.47
CA ARG A 59 7.60 4.89 6.43
C ARG A 59 9.07 5.30 6.54
N SER A 60 9.88 4.36 7.05
CA SER A 60 11.34 4.47 7.14
C SER A 60 12.04 3.45 6.23
N PRO A 61 11.96 3.58 4.88
CA PRO A 61 12.52 2.59 3.94
C PRO A 61 14.04 2.40 4.10
N LYS A 62 14.77 3.44 4.52
CA LYS A 62 16.20 3.37 4.83
C LYS A 62 16.53 2.54 6.06
N ASP A 63 15.53 2.23 6.89
CA ASP A 63 15.66 1.45 8.13
C ASP A 63 14.98 0.05 8.02
N LYS A 64 14.57 -0.35 6.81
CA LYS A 64 14.02 -1.68 6.50
C LYS A 64 15.15 -2.69 6.23
N PHE A 65 15.15 -3.86 6.87
CA PHE A 65 16.18 -4.89 6.68
C PHE A 65 15.61 -6.32 6.64
N PHE A 66 16.27 -7.22 5.93
CA PHE A 66 16.01 -8.66 5.99
C PHE A 66 17.26 -9.38 6.50
N VAL A 67 17.09 -10.39 7.34
CA VAL A 67 18.18 -11.30 7.72
C VAL A 67 18.63 -12.05 6.48
N LEU A 68 19.93 -12.02 6.19
CA LEU A 68 20.55 -12.79 5.13
C LEU A 68 20.98 -14.15 5.70
N ASP A 69 20.19 -15.18 5.38
CA ASP A 69 20.35 -16.56 5.81
C ASP A 69 20.06 -17.53 4.64
N GLU A 70 20.14 -18.84 4.87
CA GLU A 70 19.88 -19.84 3.81
C GLU A 70 18.46 -19.77 3.22
N THR A 71 17.47 -19.34 4.00
CA THR A 71 16.07 -19.15 3.52
C THR A 71 15.99 -18.03 2.49
N THR A 72 16.71 -16.94 2.72
CA THR A 72 16.53 -15.67 2.00
C THR A 72 17.61 -15.38 0.96
N LYS A 73 18.81 -15.94 1.12
CA LYS A 73 20.01 -15.64 0.31
C LYS A 73 19.77 -15.70 -1.20
N ASN A 74 19.02 -16.69 -1.67
CA ASN A 74 18.78 -16.91 -3.11
C ASN A 74 17.34 -16.57 -3.53
N THR A 75 16.50 -16.08 -2.62
CA THR A 75 15.06 -15.86 -2.90
C THR A 75 14.66 -14.40 -2.73
N VAL A 76 15.19 -13.70 -1.73
CA VAL A 76 14.95 -12.27 -1.55
C VAL A 76 15.72 -11.49 -2.62
N TRP A 77 15.05 -10.48 -3.18
CA TRP A 77 15.66 -9.56 -4.11
C TRP A 77 16.46 -8.49 -3.37
N TRP A 78 17.70 -8.83 -3.09
CA TRP A 78 18.64 -7.96 -2.39
C TRP A 78 18.94 -6.69 -3.16
N THR A 79 19.16 -5.60 -2.42
CA THR A 79 19.66 -4.34 -2.99
C THR A 79 21.07 -4.53 -3.55
N SER A 80 21.37 -3.90 -4.69
CA SER A 80 22.69 -3.94 -5.33
C SER A 80 23.04 -2.57 -5.92
N ASP A 81 24.25 -2.41 -6.47
CA ASP A 81 24.62 -1.17 -7.17
C ASP A 81 23.87 -0.99 -8.48
N GLU A 82 23.60 -2.10 -9.18
CA GLU A 82 22.79 -2.11 -10.40
C GLU A 82 21.31 -1.85 -10.11
N TYR A 83 20.80 -2.39 -8.99
CA TYR A 83 19.42 -2.22 -8.57
C TYR A 83 19.31 -1.84 -7.10
N LYS A 84 19.20 -0.54 -6.84
CA LYS A 84 18.88 -0.04 -5.50
C LYS A 84 17.41 -0.31 -5.19
N ASN A 85 17.19 -1.09 -4.12
CA ASN A 85 15.89 -1.28 -3.47
C ASN A 85 16.06 -1.24 -1.93
N ASP A 86 14.96 -1.39 -1.21
CA ASP A 86 14.94 -1.27 0.26
C ASP A 86 15.27 -2.57 1.01
N ASN A 87 15.48 -3.70 0.31
CA ASN A 87 15.79 -4.99 0.91
C ASN A 87 17.28 -5.07 1.25
N LYS A 88 17.66 -4.45 2.36
CA LYS A 88 19.03 -4.40 2.87
C LYS A 88 19.32 -5.63 3.75
N PRO A 89 20.47 -6.31 3.58
CA PRO A 89 20.81 -7.46 4.41
C PRO A 89 21.27 -7.03 5.81
N VAL A 90 20.95 -7.83 6.81
CA VAL A 90 21.61 -7.86 8.12
C VAL A 90 22.05 -9.30 8.42
N THR A 91 23.07 -9.45 9.26
CA THR A 91 23.56 -10.78 9.68
C THR A 91 22.65 -11.39 10.75
N GLU A 92 22.76 -12.70 10.95
CA GLU A 92 22.10 -13.39 12.07
C GLU A 92 22.54 -12.82 13.43
N ASP A 93 23.79 -12.38 13.56
CA ASP A 93 24.31 -11.76 14.77
C ASP A 93 23.65 -10.41 15.07
N THR A 94 23.54 -9.55 14.06
CA THR A 94 22.79 -8.29 14.17
C THR A 94 21.34 -8.57 14.52
N TRP A 95 20.70 -9.57 13.89
CA TRP A 95 19.33 -9.97 14.23
C TRP A 95 19.18 -10.37 15.70
N ARG A 96 20.10 -11.18 16.25
CA ARG A 96 20.05 -11.58 17.67
C ARG A 96 20.06 -10.37 18.60
N VAL A 97 20.87 -9.35 18.31
CA VAL A 97 20.90 -8.10 19.08
C VAL A 97 19.56 -7.36 18.97
N LEU A 98 19.04 -7.17 17.75
CA LEU A 98 17.80 -6.44 17.52
C LEU A 98 16.56 -7.13 18.12
N LYS A 99 16.48 -8.45 18.01
CA LYS A 99 15.44 -9.26 18.68
C LYS A 99 15.58 -9.16 20.20
N GLY A 100 16.81 -9.17 20.73
CA GLY A 100 17.10 -8.97 22.14
C GLY A 100 16.59 -7.63 22.68
N LEU A 101 16.79 -6.54 21.92
CA LEU A 101 16.26 -5.21 22.28
C LEU A 101 14.73 -5.22 22.34
N ALA A 102 14.07 -5.77 21.32
CA ALA A 102 12.60 -5.82 21.28
C ALA A 102 12.01 -6.65 22.44
N THR A 103 12.59 -7.81 22.70
CA THR A 103 12.12 -8.70 23.77
C THR A 103 12.38 -8.13 25.16
N THR A 104 13.52 -7.47 25.36
CA THR A 104 13.82 -6.74 26.61
C THR A 104 12.81 -5.61 26.84
N GLU A 105 12.53 -4.80 25.81
CA GLU A 105 11.56 -3.71 25.89
C GLU A 105 10.16 -4.21 26.22
N LEU A 106 9.74 -5.35 25.65
CA LEU A 106 8.40 -5.91 25.87
C LEU A 106 8.28 -6.74 27.16
N SER A 107 9.37 -7.06 27.82
CA SER A 107 9.37 -7.85 29.06
C SER A 107 8.95 -7.02 30.28
N ASN A 108 8.44 -7.67 31.33
CA ASN A 108 8.06 -7.03 32.61
C ASN A 108 6.99 -5.94 32.50
N LYS A 109 6.13 -6.01 31.48
CA LYS A 109 5.07 -5.03 31.19
C LYS A 109 3.72 -5.68 30.98
N LYS A 110 2.68 -4.86 30.99
CA LYS A 110 1.39 -5.18 30.37
C LYS A 110 1.57 -5.17 28.86
N LEU A 111 1.06 -6.20 28.17
CA LEU A 111 1.11 -6.31 26.72
C LEU A 111 -0.27 -6.49 26.13
N PHE A 112 -0.45 -5.97 24.92
CA PHE A 112 -1.57 -6.28 24.05
C PHE A 112 -1.11 -7.31 23.02
N VAL A 113 -1.85 -8.41 22.91
CA VAL A 113 -1.58 -9.45 21.93
C VAL A 113 -2.79 -9.59 21.03
N VAL A 114 -2.60 -9.41 19.72
CA VAL A 114 -3.70 -9.46 18.74
C VAL A 114 -3.39 -10.52 17.70
N ASP A 115 -4.17 -11.60 17.73
CA ASP A 115 -4.17 -12.62 16.69
C ASP A 115 -5.14 -12.23 15.56
N THR A 116 -4.65 -12.25 14.33
CA THR A 116 -5.37 -11.78 13.13
C THR A 116 -5.03 -12.65 11.91
N PHE A 117 -5.76 -12.44 10.80
CA PHE A 117 -5.36 -12.99 9.50
C PHE A 117 -4.89 -11.91 8.53
N CYS A 118 -3.90 -12.26 7.71
CA CYS A 118 -3.51 -11.51 6.52
C CYS A 118 -3.87 -12.35 5.27
N GLY A 119 -4.83 -11.89 4.48
CA GLY A 119 -5.45 -12.68 3.40
C GLY A 119 -6.84 -13.19 3.78
N THR A 120 -7.84 -12.94 2.93
CA THR A 120 -9.23 -13.40 3.14
C THR A 120 -9.46 -14.86 2.73
N ASN A 121 -8.62 -15.43 1.88
CA ASN A 121 -8.73 -16.82 1.44
C ASN A 121 -8.04 -17.78 2.42
N ALA A 122 -8.78 -18.73 2.99
CA ALA A 122 -8.31 -19.63 4.03
C ALA A 122 -7.12 -20.53 3.61
N ASN A 123 -7.02 -20.88 2.33
CA ASN A 123 -5.94 -21.71 1.77
C ASN A 123 -4.59 -20.97 1.68
N THR A 124 -4.59 -19.63 1.71
CA THR A 124 -3.39 -18.82 1.49
C THR A 124 -3.16 -17.75 2.56
N ARG A 125 -4.14 -17.52 3.45
CA ARG A 125 -4.02 -16.55 4.53
C ARG A 125 -2.94 -16.95 5.52
N LEU A 126 -2.34 -15.93 6.13
CA LEU A 126 -1.38 -16.09 7.21
C LEU A 126 -2.03 -15.75 8.55
N LYS A 127 -1.78 -16.57 9.56
CA LYS A 127 -2.04 -16.26 10.96
C LYS A 127 -0.95 -15.34 11.49
N ILE A 128 -1.30 -14.11 11.83
CA ILE A 128 -0.35 -13.10 12.31
C ILE A 128 -0.63 -12.79 13.78
N ARG A 129 0.39 -12.91 14.62
CA ARG A 129 0.35 -12.48 16.02
C ARG A 129 1.11 -11.18 16.19
N PHE A 130 0.41 -10.13 16.61
CA PHE A 130 1.01 -8.86 17.01
C PHE A 130 1.23 -8.83 18.51
N ILE A 131 2.41 -8.38 18.96
CA ILE A 131 2.76 -8.18 20.36
C ILE A 131 3.22 -6.74 20.52
N VAL A 132 2.46 -5.95 21.26
CA VAL A 132 2.69 -4.50 21.42
C VAL A 132 2.46 -4.08 22.87
N GLU A 133 3.10 -3.00 23.31
CA GLU A 133 2.88 -2.44 24.66
C GLU A 133 1.94 -1.23 24.69
N VAL A 134 1.51 -0.73 23.52
CA VAL A 134 0.68 0.48 23.39
C VAL A 134 -0.69 0.14 22.81
N ALA A 135 -1.76 0.59 23.49
CA ALA A 135 -3.15 0.25 23.14
C ALA A 135 -3.52 0.65 21.70
N TRP A 136 -3.19 1.88 21.29
CA TRP A 136 -3.53 2.33 19.94
C TRP A 136 -2.85 1.51 18.84
N GLN A 137 -1.66 0.94 19.11
CA GLN A 137 -0.98 0.06 18.14
C GLN A 137 -1.75 -1.26 17.97
N ALA A 138 -2.32 -1.79 19.06
CA ALA A 138 -3.21 -2.95 19.02
C ALA A 138 -4.51 -2.63 18.28
N HIS A 139 -5.08 -1.43 18.49
CA HIS A 139 -6.23 -0.94 17.73
C HIS A 139 -5.93 -0.81 16.24
N PHE A 140 -4.77 -0.24 15.87
CA PHE A 140 -4.36 -0.13 14.48
C PHE A 140 -4.37 -1.50 13.78
N VAL A 141 -3.76 -2.52 14.37
CA VAL A 141 -3.75 -3.86 13.74
C VAL A 141 -5.11 -4.56 13.80
N THR A 142 -5.94 -4.25 14.79
CA THR A 142 -7.35 -4.68 14.88
C THR A 142 -8.21 -4.08 13.76
N ASN A 143 -7.90 -2.85 13.33
CA ASN A 143 -8.51 -2.22 12.18
C ASN A 143 -7.99 -2.82 10.88
N MET A 144 -6.68 -2.92 10.72
CA MET A 144 -6.05 -3.20 9.44
C MET A 144 -6.08 -4.66 9.02
N PHE A 145 -6.03 -5.61 9.95
CA PHE A 145 -6.01 -7.03 9.63
C PHE A 145 -7.39 -7.67 9.81
N ILE A 146 -7.57 -8.85 9.19
CA ILE A 146 -8.84 -9.56 9.26
C ILE A 146 -9.01 -10.13 10.65
N ARG A 147 -10.06 -9.70 11.34
CA ARG A 147 -10.38 -10.18 12.70
C ARG A 147 -10.93 -11.61 12.63
N PRO A 148 -10.31 -12.57 13.32
CA PRO A 148 -10.84 -13.92 13.42
C PRO A 148 -12.17 -13.90 14.21
N THR A 149 -13.06 -14.82 13.88
CA THR A 149 -14.25 -15.14 14.69
C THR A 149 -13.85 -15.79 16.02
N ALA A 150 -14.79 -15.89 16.96
CA ALA A 150 -14.53 -16.54 18.25
C ALA A 150 -14.15 -18.03 18.07
N GLU A 151 -14.77 -18.70 17.11
CA GLU A 151 -14.46 -20.08 16.72
C GLU A 151 -13.06 -20.17 16.10
N GLU A 152 -12.72 -19.27 15.17
CA GLU A 152 -11.37 -19.24 14.59
C GLU A 152 -10.27 -18.89 15.61
N LEU A 153 -10.58 -18.11 16.65
CA LEU A 153 -9.64 -17.88 17.75
C LEU A 153 -9.47 -19.12 18.63
N ALA A 154 -10.55 -19.86 18.88
CA ALA A 154 -10.48 -21.11 19.64
C ALA A 154 -9.59 -22.15 18.92
N ASP A 155 -9.67 -22.18 17.58
CA ASP A 155 -8.91 -23.08 16.71
C ASP A 155 -7.66 -22.44 16.07
N TYR A 156 -7.21 -21.28 16.58
CA TYR A 156 -6.16 -20.50 15.93
C TYR A 156 -4.83 -21.25 15.86
N GLY A 157 -4.47 -21.95 16.94
CA GLY A 157 -3.20 -22.65 17.09
C GLY A 157 -1.99 -21.71 17.10
N GLU A 158 -0.89 -22.12 16.49
CA GLU A 158 0.32 -21.30 16.37
C GLU A 158 0.21 -20.30 15.21
N PRO A 159 0.73 -19.07 15.37
CA PRO A 159 0.80 -18.10 14.28
C PRO A 159 1.82 -18.52 13.22
N ASP A 160 1.55 -18.17 11.98
CA ASP A 160 2.49 -18.34 10.87
C ASP A 160 3.60 -17.28 10.91
N PHE A 161 3.32 -16.11 11.48
CA PHE A 161 4.27 -15.02 11.61
C PHE A 161 3.99 -14.16 12.85
N VAL A 162 5.04 -13.63 13.48
CA VAL A 162 4.93 -12.80 14.69
C VAL A 162 5.51 -11.42 14.42
N VAL A 163 4.80 -10.37 14.86
CA VAL A 163 5.26 -8.98 14.78
C VAL A 163 5.40 -8.43 16.18
N MET A 164 6.64 -8.09 16.55
CA MET A 164 6.96 -7.45 17.83
C MET A 164 7.17 -5.96 17.59
N ASN A 165 6.26 -5.13 18.11
CA ASN A 165 6.39 -3.68 18.05
C ASN A 165 6.94 -3.14 19.37
N ALA A 166 8.24 -2.83 19.37
CA ALA A 166 8.96 -2.23 20.47
C ALA A 166 9.37 -0.79 20.08
N SER A 167 8.39 0.03 19.68
CA SER A 167 8.61 1.40 19.20
C SER A 167 9.29 2.33 20.22
N LYS A 168 9.32 1.95 21.50
CA LYS A 168 10.03 2.67 22.56
C LYS A 168 11.53 2.36 22.62
N ALA A 169 11.94 1.18 22.16
CA ALA A 169 13.35 0.79 22.15
C ALA A 169 14.09 1.46 20.99
N LYS A 170 15.38 1.73 21.22
CA LYS A 170 16.29 2.34 20.26
C LYS A 170 17.51 1.47 20.05
N VAL A 171 18.06 1.52 18.84
CA VAL A 171 19.33 0.84 18.53
C VAL A 171 20.48 1.82 18.72
N GLU A 172 20.95 1.99 19.96
CA GLU A 172 22.00 2.98 20.27
C GLU A 172 23.33 2.69 19.55
N ASN A 173 23.69 1.41 19.40
CA ASN A 173 24.90 0.96 18.70
C ASN A 173 24.69 0.69 17.20
N TYR A 174 23.71 1.35 16.56
CA TYR A 174 23.32 1.10 15.17
C TYR A 174 24.50 1.16 14.17
N LYS A 175 25.47 2.04 14.39
CA LYS A 175 26.66 2.18 13.51
C LYS A 175 27.53 0.93 13.53
N GLU A 176 27.71 0.32 14.71
CA GLU A 176 28.50 -0.90 14.89
C GLU A 176 27.81 -2.11 14.25
N LEU A 177 26.46 -2.10 14.26
CA LEU A 177 25.63 -3.12 13.62
C LEU A 177 25.45 -2.92 12.11
N GLY A 178 26.04 -1.87 11.53
CA GLY A 178 25.95 -1.55 10.10
C GLY A 178 24.58 -1.04 9.65
N LEU A 179 23.77 -0.50 10.56
CA LEU A 179 22.44 0.02 10.28
C LEU A 179 22.46 1.50 9.89
N ASN A 180 21.35 1.98 9.34
CA ASN A 180 21.21 3.37 8.89
C ASN A 180 20.99 4.36 10.05
N SER A 181 20.22 3.98 11.07
CA SER A 181 19.89 4.84 12.21
C SER A 181 19.53 4.03 13.46
N GLU A 182 19.19 4.72 14.55
CA GLU A 182 18.59 4.12 15.77
C GLU A 182 17.22 3.47 15.54
N THR A 183 16.63 3.62 14.34
CA THR A 183 15.40 2.94 13.90
C THR A 183 15.74 1.67 13.14
N ALA A 184 14.96 0.60 13.36
CA ALA A 184 15.08 -0.62 12.58
C ALA A 184 13.72 -1.32 12.40
N VAL A 185 13.42 -1.74 11.18
CA VAL A 185 12.28 -2.59 10.82
C VAL A 185 12.84 -3.84 10.14
N VAL A 186 12.95 -4.93 10.89
CA VAL A 186 13.75 -6.10 10.48
C VAL A 186 12.90 -7.35 10.38
N PHE A 187 13.10 -8.10 9.30
CA PHE A 187 12.40 -9.35 9.01
C PHE A 187 13.37 -10.53 9.06
N ASN A 188 13.05 -11.55 9.87
CA ASN A 188 13.69 -12.85 9.81
C ASN A 188 12.68 -13.86 9.27
N LEU A 189 12.90 -14.37 8.05
CA LEU A 189 11.96 -15.29 7.39
C LEU A 189 12.13 -16.76 7.83
N THR A 190 13.26 -17.10 8.45
CA THR A 190 13.50 -18.41 9.07
C THR A 190 12.75 -18.52 10.39
N GLU A 191 12.89 -17.53 11.27
CA GLU A 191 12.14 -17.45 12.53
C GLU A 191 10.68 -17.02 12.33
N LYS A 192 10.36 -16.43 11.16
CA LYS A 192 9.05 -15.84 10.83
C LYS A 192 8.64 -14.74 11.81
N ILE A 193 9.57 -13.81 12.05
CA ILE A 193 9.40 -12.69 12.98
C ILE A 193 9.75 -11.37 12.31
N GLN A 194 8.95 -10.34 12.57
CA GLN A 194 9.27 -8.94 12.32
C GLN A 194 9.51 -8.22 13.65
N VAL A 195 10.55 -7.40 13.71
CA VAL A 195 10.84 -6.50 14.82
C VAL A 195 10.76 -5.05 14.34
N ILE A 196 10.05 -4.21 15.09
CA ILE A 196 9.95 -2.76 14.85
C ILE A 196 10.54 -2.04 16.08
N LEU A 197 11.55 -1.21 15.85
CA LEU A 197 12.27 -0.44 16.88
C LEU A 197 12.25 1.05 16.53
N ASN A 198 12.03 1.89 17.55
CA ASN A 198 12.08 3.36 17.54
C ASN A 198 11.08 4.12 16.66
N THR A 199 10.42 3.46 15.69
CA THR A 199 9.38 4.10 14.85
C THR A 199 7.98 3.85 15.41
N TRP A 200 7.20 4.93 15.48
CA TRP A 200 5.80 4.91 15.94
C TRP A 200 4.81 4.93 14.76
N TYR A 201 5.27 4.90 13.51
CA TYR A 201 4.36 4.94 12.36
C TYR A 201 3.56 3.64 12.24
N GLY A 202 2.22 3.68 12.34
CA GLY A 202 1.38 2.49 12.31
C GLY A 202 1.57 1.66 11.03
N GLY A 203 1.85 2.33 9.91
CA GLY A 203 2.03 1.69 8.61
C GLY A 203 3.17 0.67 8.54
N GLU A 204 4.14 0.66 9.45
CA GLU A 204 5.21 -0.36 9.50
C GLU A 204 4.68 -1.74 9.92
N MET A 205 3.66 -1.80 10.78
CA MET A 205 2.99 -3.06 11.17
C MET A 205 2.19 -3.65 10.00
N LYS A 206 1.62 -2.79 9.15
CA LYS A 206 0.86 -3.17 7.96
C LYS A 206 1.79 -3.63 6.82
N LYS A 207 2.69 -2.73 6.39
CA LYS A 207 3.52 -2.93 5.20
C LYS A 207 4.60 -3.98 5.37
N GLY A 208 4.95 -4.32 6.61
CA GLY A 208 5.78 -5.47 6.89
C GLY A 208 5.12 -6.78 6.45
N MET A 209 3.86 -7.01 6.84
CA MET A 209 3.13 -8.20 6.40
C MET A 209 2.85 -8.19 4.90
N PHE A 210 2.58 -7.02 4.31
CA PHE A 210 2.48 -6.93 2.86
C PHE A 210 3.78 -7.34 2.15
N SER A 211 4.94 -6.95 2.67
CA SER A 211 6.24 -7.39 2.13
C SER A 211 6.39 -8.90 2.23
N TYR A 212 5.93 -9.52 3.32
CA TYR A 212 5.96 -10.98 3.46
C TYR A 212 4.98 -11.69 2.53
N MET A 213 3.78 -11.14 2.30
CA MET A 213 2.83 -11.63 1.28
C MET A 213 3.43 -11.51 -0.13
N ASN A 214 4.10 -10.41 -0.43
CA ASN A 214 4.84 -10.19 -1.68
C ASN A 214 6.01 -11.16 -1.87
N TYR A 215 6.56 -11.74 -0.80
CA TYR A 215 7.54 -12.82 -0.88
C TYR A 215 6.86 -14.17 -1.14
N LEU A 216 5.85 -14.50 -0.33
CA LEU A 216 5.28 -15.85 -0.30
C LEU A 216 4.37 -16.17 -1.49
N LEU A 217 3.46 -15.27 -1.85
CA LEU A 217 2.40 -15.56 -2.80
C LEU A 217 2.90 -15.75 -4.24
N PRO A 218 3.80 -14.92 -4.78
CA PRO A 218 4.30 -15.13 -6.14
C PRO A 218 5.11 -16.41 -6.28
N LEU A 219 5.76 -16.89 -5.21
CA LEU A 219 6.44 -18.20 -5.20
C LEU A 219 5.45 -19.37 -5.29
N LYS A 220 4.19 -19.15 -4.90
CA LYS A 220 3.07 -20.10 -5.04
C LYS A 220 2.24 -19.87 -6.30
N GLY A 221 2.70 -19.01 -7.21
CA GLY A 221 1.97 -18.69 -8.45
C GLY A 221 0.73 -17.82 -8.24
N ILE A 222 0.68 -17.03 -7.16
CA ILE A 222 -0.42 -16.12 -6.84
C ILE A 222 0.09 -14.69 -6.99
N ALA A 223 -0.63 -13.84 -7.72
CA ALA A 223 -0.22 -12.44 -7.83
C ALA A 223 -0.44 -11.73 -6.50
N SER A 224 0.54 -10.97 -6.03
CA SER A 224 0.45 -10.11 -4.85
C SER A 224 0.60 -8.66 -5.32
N MET A 225 -0.39 -7.83 -5.02
CA MET A 225 -0.65 -6.60 -5.76
C MET A 225 -0.84 -5.42 -4.80
N HIS A 226 -0.15 -4.32 -5.09
CA HIS A 226 -0.37 -3.02 -4.43
C HIS A 226 -1.40 -2.24 -5.24
N CYS A 227 -2.67 -2.55 -5.00
CA CYS A 227 -3.80 -1.99 -5.73
C CYS A 227 -4.99 -1.79 -4.80
N SER A 228 -5.92 -0.93 -5.19
CA SER A 228 -7.29 -1.04 -4.69
C SER A 228 -8.09 -1.97 -5.60
N ALA A 229 -9.21 -2.50 -5.12
CA ALA A 229 -10.10 -3.32 -5.92
C ALA A 229 -11.56 -3.10 -5.55
N ASN A 230 -12.43 -3.12 -6.56
CA ASN A 230 -13.88 -3.10 -6.38
C ASN A 230 -14.56 -3.97 -7.44
N THR A 231 -15.84 -4.25 -7.24
CA THR A 231 -16.68 -4.98 -8.20
C THR A 231 -18.02 -4.27 -8.36
N ASP A 232 -18.79 -4.62 -9.39
CA ASP A 232 -20.14 -4.09 -9.55
C ASP A 232 -21.10 -4.67 -8.50
N LEU A 233 -22.34 -4.15 -8.47
CA LEU A 233 -23.34 -4.59 -7.49
C LEU A 233 -23.70 -6.09 -7.63
N ASN A 234 -23.56 -6.65 -8.83
CA ASN A 234 -23.77 -8.07 -9.11
C ASN A 234 -22.55 -8.96 -8.76
N LYS A 235 -21.39 -8.34 -8.47
CA LYS A 235 -20.10 -8.98 -8.16
C LYS A 235 -19.48 -9.77 -9.33
N ASP A 236 -19.78 -9.40 -10.56
CA ASP A 236 -19.31 -10.08 -11.77
C ASP A 236 -18.09 -9.39 -12.40
N ASN A 237 -18.02 -8.06 -12.26
CA ASN A 237 -17.07 -7.24 -13.00
C ASN A 237 -16.01 -6.63 -12.07
N THR A 238 -15.07 -7.43 -11.59
CA THR A 238 -13.97 -6.96 -10.75
C THR A 238 -13.00 -6.05 -11.51
N ALA A 239 -12.61 -4.94 -10.89
CA ALA A 239 -11.58 -4.02 -11.36
C ALA A 239 -10.51 -3.80 -10.30
N ILE A 240 -9.24 -3.69 -10.73
CA ILE A 240 -8.10 -3.42 -9.86
C ILE A 240 -7.38 -2.14 -10.30
N PHE A 241 -6.97 -1.32 -9.35
CA PHE A 241 -6.33 -0.02 -9.60
C PHE A 241 -4.98 0.03 -8.89
N PHE A 242 -3.90 -0.13 -9.66
CA PHE A 242 -2.52 0.05 -9.19
C PHE A 242 -2.15 1.52 -9.13
N GLY A 243 -1.29 1.89 -8.19
CA GLY A 243 -0.79 3.26 -8.08
C GLY A 243 -0.06 3.51 -6.76
N LEU A 244 0.74 4.57 -6.69
CA LEU A 244 1.34 4.99 -5.42
C LEU A 244 0.30 5.71 -4.54
N SER A 245 0.70 5.98 -3.30
CA SER A 245 -0.12 6.76 -2.37
C SER A 245 -0.40 8.15 -2.98
N GLY A 246 -1.67 8.56 -2.98
CA GLY A 246 -2.12 9.86 -3.50
C GLY A 246 -2.40 9.91 -5.01
N THR A 247 -2.14 8.84 -5.77
CA THR A 247 -2.42 8.82 -7.23
C THR A 247 -3.88 8.54 -7.58
N GLY A 248 -4.77 8.43 -6.57
CA GLY A 248 -6.21 8.26 -6.75
C GLY A 248 -6.76 6.85 -6.51
N LYS A 249 -5.96 5.87 -6.01
CA LYS A 249 -6.45 4.51 -5.73
C LYS A 249 -7.73 4.51 -4.87
N THR A 250 -7.63 5.09 -3.66
CA THR A 250 -8.75 5.15 -2.69
C THR A 250 -9.93 5.94 -3.21
N THR A 251 -9.69 7.12 -3.80
CA THR A 251 -10.76 7.98 -4.34
C THR A 251 -11.51 7.34 -5.51
N LEU A 252 -10.85 6.49 -6.30
CA LEU A 252 -11.45 5.82 -7.48
C LEU A 252 -12.02 4.43 -7.15
N SER A 253 -11.55 3.79 -6.08
CA SER A 253 -12.08 2.51 -5.62
C SER A 253 -13.39 2.65 -4.84
N THR A 254 -13.55 3.77 -4.13
CA THR A 254 -14.76 4.18 -3.39
C THR A 254 -15.81 4.82 -4.30
N ASP A 255 -16.11 4.15 -5.41
CA ASP A 255 -17.20 4.55 -6.30
C ASP A 255 -18.55 4.09 -5.71
N PRO A 256 -19.51 4.99 -5.47
CA PRO A 256 -20.82 4.63 -4.92
C PRO A 256 -21.61 3.64 -5.79
N LYS A 257 -21.26 3.49 -7.07
CA LYS A 257 -21.89 2.53 -8.00
C LYS A 257 -21.33 1.10 -7.84
N ARG A 258 -20.34 0.90 -6.97
CA ARG A 258 -19.54 -0.32 -6.89
C ARG A 258 -19.35 -0.74 -5.43
N LEU A 259 -18.99 -2.01 -5.25
CA LEU A 259 -18.70 -2.61 -3.96
C LEU A 259 -17.18 -2.70 -3.79
N LEU A 260 -16.65 -2.01 -2.79
CA LEU A 260 -15.23 -2.06 -2.43
C LEU A 260 -14.86 -3.47 -1.95
N ILE A 261 -13.77 -4.03 -2.51
CA ILE A 261 -13.14 -5.26 -2.03
C ILE A 261 -12.05 -4.89 -1.03
N GLY A 262 -11.23 -3.89 -1.36
CA GLY A 262 -10.20 -3.35 -0.47
C GLY A 262 -9.45 -2.20 -1.11
N ASP A 263 -8.66 -1.50 -0.32
CA ASP A 263 -8.09 -0.21 -0.74
C ASP A 263 -6.64 -0.27 -1.24
N ASP A 264 -5.85 -1.27 -0.82
CA ASP A 264 -4.39 -1.13 -0.95
C ASP A 264 -3.63 -2.43 -1.24
N GLU A 265 -4.05 -3.58 -0.70
CA GLU A 265 -3.30 -4.84 -0.78
C GLU A 265 -4.18 -6.03 -1.15
N HIS A 266 -3.94 -6.65 -2.32
CA HIS A 266 -4.74 -7.77 -2.82
C HIS A 266 -3.91 -8.91 -3.37
N GLY A 267 -4.47 -10.11 -3.28
CA GLY A 267 -4.01 -11.29 -4.00
C GLY A 267 -4.91 -11.58 -5.20
N TRP A 268 -4.35 -12.28 -6.18
CA TRP A 268 -5.13 -12.88 -7.27
C TRP A 268 -4.72 -14.34 -7.47
N ASP A 269 -5.60 -15.24 -7.03
CA ASP A 269 -5.44 -16.68 -7.15
C ASP A 269 -6.38 -17.29 -8.21
N ASP A 270 -6.66 -18.59 -8.11
CA ASP A 270 -7.55 -19.28 -9.05
C ASP A 270 -9.04 -19.01 -8.80
N GLU A 271 -9.43 -18.55 -7.60
CA GLU A 271 -10.80 -18.18 -7.26
C GLU A 271 -11.11 -16.73 -7.66
N GLY A 272 -10.12 -15.84 -7.59
CA GLY A 272 -10.27 -14.45 -8.01
C GLY A 272 -9.39 -13.48 -7.24
N VAL A 273 -9.88 -12.24 -7.10
CA VAL A 273 -9.19 -11.17 -6.38
C VAL A 273 -9.67 -11.14 -4.93
N PHE A 274 -8.75 -11.11 -3.99
CA PHE A 274 -9.05 -11.16 -2.56
C PHE A 274 -8.22 -10.15 -1.78
N ASN A 275 -8.83 -9.51 -0.78
CA ASN A 275 -8.15 -8.53 0.07
C ASN A 275 -7.21 -9.22 1.07
N PHE A 276 -6.07 -8.61 1.38
CA PHE A 276 -5.21 -9.03 2.49
C PHE A 276 -5.67 -8.48 3.84
N GLU A 277 -6.44 -7.41 3.81
CA GLU A 277 -6.75 -6.56 4.95
C GLU A 277 -8.18 -6.72 5.45
N GLY A 278 -8.40 -6.31 6.71
CA GLY A 278 -9.72 -6.16 7.34
C GLY A 278 -10.18 -4.70 7.47
N GLY A 279 -9.40 -3.75 6.97
CA GLY A 279 -9.60 -2.30 7.12
C GLY A 279 -9.11 -1.49 5.93
N CYS A 280 -9.15 -0.17 6.10
CA CYS A 280 -8.54 0.79 5.17
C CYS A 280 -7.66 1.77 5.95
N TYR A 281 -6.59 2.23 5.30
CA TYR A 281 -5.65 3.19 5.89
C TYR A 281 -5.58 4.45 5.04
N ALA A 282 -6.66 5.23 5.05
CA ALA A 282 -6.87 6.36 4.16
C ALA A 282 -6.03 7.58 4.56
N LYS A 283 -5.61 8.35 3.56
CA LYS A 283 -5.02 9.69 3.75
C LYS A 283 -6.16 10.69 4.01
N VAL A 284 -5.99 11.62 4.94
CA VAL A 284 -7.07 12.56 5.33
C VAL A 284 -6.70 14.04 5.17
N ILE A 285 -5.54 14.37 4.60
CA ILE A 285 -5.19 15.76 4.29
C ILE A 285 -6.17 16.32 3.25
N ASN A 286 -6.72 17.50 3.53
CA ASN A 286 -7.78 18.18 2.77
C ASN A 286 -9.05 17.33 2.59
N LEU A 287 -9.31 16.37 3.48
CA LEU A 287 -10.54 15.58 3.45
C LEU A 287 -11.76 16.50 3.65
N SER A 288 -12.77 16.32 2.81
CA SER A 288 -14.08 16.95 2.98
C SER A 288 -15.20 15.96 2.72
N GLN A 289 -16.33 16.16 3.40
CA GLN A 289 -17.53 15.35 3.22
C GLN A 289 -18.07 15.42 1.78
N GLU A 290 -17.85 16.53 1.08
CA GLU A 290 -18.33 16.76 -0.29
C GLU A 290 -17.51 15.96 -1.32
N ALA A 291 -16.19 15.91 -1.15
CA ALA A 291 -15.30 15.24 -2.09
C ALA A 291 -15.25 13.72 -1.87
N GLU A 292 -15.21 13.29 -0.60
CA GLU A 292 -14.98 11.90 -0.18
C GLU A 292 -15.94 11.49 0.96
N PRO A 293 -17.27 11.48 0.71
CA PRO A 293 -18.29 11.28 1.74
C PRO A 293 -18.15 9.95 2.50
N ASP A 294 -17.79 8.87 1.81
CA ASP A 294 -17.67 7.54 2.43
C ASP A 294 -16.48 7.48 3.42
N ILE A 295 -15.35 8.07 3.07
CA ILE A 295 -14.17 8.14 3.95
C ILE A 295 -14.49 9.04 5.13
N TYR A 296 -15.11 10.21 4.90
CA TYR A 296 -15.51 11.12 5.98
C TYR A 296 -16.48 10.44 6.97
N ALA A 297 -17.49 9.72 6.47
CA ALA A 297 -18.46 8.99 7.30
C ALA A 297 -17.86 7.77 8.03
N ALA A 298 -16.75 7.23 7.52
CA ALA A 298 -16.02 6.15 8.19
C ALA A 298 -15.23 6.62 9.42
N ILE A 299 -14.99 7.94 9.54
CA ILE A 299 -14.31 8.54 10.71
C ILE A 299 -15.34 8.75 11.81
N LYS A 300 -15.41 7.77 12.70
CA LYS A 300 -16.26 7.74 13.90
C LYS A 300 -15.60 6.90 14.97
N ARG A 301 -16.28 6.64 16.08
CA ARG A 301 -15.86 5.66 17.09
C ARG A 301 -15.32 4.38 16.42
N ASP A 302 -14.18 3.88 16.90
CA ASP A 302 -13.42 2.73 16.36
C ASP A 302 -12.60 2.99 15.09
N ALA A 303 -12.65 4.21 14.55
CA ALA A 303 -11.58 4.72 13.71
C ALA A 303 -10.44 5.29 14.58
N LEU A 304 -9.23 5.25 14.03
CA LEU A 304 -8.02 5.79 14.64
C LEU A 304 -7.35 6.76 13.68
N LEU A 305 -7.41 8.05 14.00
CA LEU A 305 -6.71 9.13 13.30
C LEU A 305 -5.23 9.15 13.71
N GLU A 306 -4.36 9.45 12.76
CA GLU A 306 -2.91 9.53 12.96
C GLU A 306 -2.39 10.88 12.45
N ASN A 307 -1.78 11.65 13.35
CA ASN A 307 -1.13 12.93 13.11
C ASN A 307 -2.05 14.07 12.63
N VAL A 308 -3.35 13.98 12.86
CA VAL A 308 -4.28 15.05 12.49
C VAL A 308 -4.24 16.15 13.55
N THR A 309 -4.32 17.41 13.12
CA THR A 309 -4.44 18.55 14.04
C THR A 309 -5.82 18.56 14.67
N VAL A 310 -5.86 18.54 16.00
CA VAL A 310 -7.08 18.53 16.80
C VAL A 310 -6.96 19.61 17.88
N ASP A 311 -7.98 20.47 17.99
CA ASP A 311 -7.99 21.53 19.01
C ASP A 311 -8.34 21.00 20.41
N ALA A 312 -8.30 21.86 21.42
CA ALA A 312 -8.59 21.48 22.81
C ALA A 312 -10.01 20.94 23.03
N ASN A 313 -10.97 21.24 22.14
CA ASN A 313 -12.35 20.77 22.19
C ASN A 313 -12.58 19.51 21.34
N GLY A 314 -11.53 18.98 20.70
CA GLY A 314 -11.63 17.81 19.84
C GLY A 314 -11.97 18.13 18.38
N LYS A 315 -12.05 19.41 17.98
CA LYS A 315 -12.36 19.79 16.60
C LYS A 315 -11.21 19.44 15.67
N ILE A 316 -11.52 18.85 14.53
CA ILE A 316 -10.52 18.37 13.57
C ILE A 316 -10.24 19.43 12.51
N ASP A 317 -8.97 19.66 12.19
CA ASP A 317 -8.57 20.41 10.99
C ASP A 317 -7.84 19.49 9.99
N TYR A 318 -8.57 19.04 8.97
CA TYR A 318 -8.01 18.21 7.90
C TYR A 318 -7.11 18.99 6.93
N ASN A 319 -7.13 20.32 6.93
CA ASN A 319 -6.31 21.12 6.02
C ASN A 319 -4.94 21.45 6.61
N ASP A 320 -4.76 21.28 7.92
CA ASP A 320 -3.48 21.54 8.56
C ASP A 320 -2.47 20.44 8.20
N LYS A 321 -1.31 20.91 7.72
CA LYS A 321 -0.15 20.11 7.35
C LYS A 321 1.11 20.48 8.13
N SER A 322 0.96 21.26 9.20
CA SER A 322 2.05 21.75 10.05
C SER A 322 2.91 20.60 10.60
N VAL A 323 2.29 19.48 10.96
CA VAL A 323 2.96 18.25 11.37
C VAL A 323 3.40 17.43 10.16
N THR A 324 2.46 17.13 9.25
CA THR A 324 2.72 16.31 8.07
C THR A 324 1.62 16.47 7.03
N GLU A 325 1.96 16.30 5.75
CA GLU A 325 0.95 16.11 4.70
C GLU A 325 0.46 14.66 4.62
N ASN A 326 1.03 13.71 5.38
CA ASN A 326 0.60 12.31 5.40
C ASN A 326 -0.23 12.00 6.66
N THR A 327 -1.18 12.89 6.98
CA THR A 327 -2.21 12.59 7.98
C THR A 327 -3.06 11.42 7.52
N ARG A 328 -3.42 10.55 8.45
CA ARG A 328 -4.09 9.27 8.14
C ARG A 328 -5.26 8.99 9.06
N VAL A 329 -6.08 8.04 8.63
CA VAL A 329 -7.03 7.34 9.48
C VAL A 329 -7.00 5.84 9.15
N SER A 330 -6.99 4.99 10.16
CA SER A 330 -7.34 3.58 10.03
C SER A 330 -8.76 3.34 10.52
N TYR A 331 -9.52 2.54 9.80
CA TYR A 331 -10.84 2.08 10.24
C TYR A 331 -11.09 0.67 9.71
N PRO A 332 -11.91 -0.13 10.41
CA PRO A 332 -12.28 -1.44 9.90
C PRO A 332 -13.16 -1.29 8.66
N ILE A 333 -13.03 -2.20 7.70
CA ILE A 333 -13.60 -2.02 6.35
C ILE A 333 -15.13 -1.86 6.39
N TYR A 334 -15.79 -2.41 7.40
CA TYR A 334 -17.24 -2.32 7.59
C TYR A 334 -17.73 -0.91 7.95
N HIS A 335 -16.83 0.06 8.22
CA HIS A 335 -17.19 1.47 8.32
C HIS A 335 -17.64 2.06 6.98
N ILE A 336 -17.18 1.49 5.86
CA ILE A 336 -17.70 1.77 4.53
C ILE A 336 -18.95 0.91 4.30
N THR A 337 -20.02 1.54 3.81
CA THR A 337 -21.31 0.86 3.58
C THR A 337 -21.24 -0.07 2.37
N ASN A 338 -20.74 0.44 1.23
CA ASN A 338 -20.71 -0.26 -0.05
C ASN A 338 -19.45 -1.13 -0.20
N ILE A 339 -19.43 -2.24 0.52
CA ILE A 339 -18.32 -3.20 0.46
C ILE A 339 -18.81 -4.60 0.12
N VAL A 340 -17.90 -5.44 -0.37
CA VAL A 340 -18.18 -6.87 -0.56
C VAL A 340 -18.23 -7.56 0.80
N LYS A 341 -19.35 -8.25 1.08
CA LYS A 341 -19.59 -9.06 2.29
C LYS A 341 -20.10 -10.45 1.90
N PRO A 342 -19.94 -11.48 2.75
CA PRO A 342 -19.31 -11.45 4.10
C PRO A 342 -17.77 -11.47 4.08
N VAL A 343 -17.16 -11.83 2.94
CA VAL A 343 -15.70 -11.92 2.78
C VAL A 343 -15.27 -10.95 1.69
N SER A 344 -14.19 -10.20 1.92
CA SER A 344 -13.63 -9.22 0.98
C SER A 344 -12.88 -9.89 -0.18
N LYS A 345 -13.63 -10.58 -1.04
CA LYS A 345 -13.13 -11.20 -2.27
C LYS A 345 -14.19 -11.18 -3.38
N ALA A 346 -13.75 -11.21 -4.63
CA ALA A 346 -14.60 -11.22 -5.80
C ALA A 346 -13.96 -12.08 -6.91
N PRO A 347 -14.69 -12.41 -7.99
CA PRO A 347 -14.14 -13.10 -9.14
C PRO A 347 -12.92 -12.40 -9.75
N ALA A 348 -12.23 -13.11 -10.64
CA ALA A 348 -11.07 -12.60 -11.38
C ALA A 348 -11.32 -11.22 -12.01
N ALA A 349 -10.30 -10.35 -12.00
CA ALA A 349 -10.42 -9.02 -12.57
C ALA A 349 -10.69 -9.08 -14.08
N ARG A 350 -11.55 -8.17 -14.57
CA ARG A 350 -11.77 -7.91 -16.00
C ARG A 350 -11.06 -6.66 -16.49
N LYS A 351 -10.79 -5.73 -15.57
CA LYS A 351 -10.17 -4.44 -15.83
C LYS A 351 -8.97 -4.23 -14.89
N VAL A 352 -7.82 -3.93 -15.46
CA VAL A 352 -6.58 -3.61 -14.73
C VAL A 352 -6.21 -2.16 -15.06
N ILE A 353 -6.17 -1.30 -14.04
CA ILE A 353 -5.93 0.13 -14.23
C ILE A 353 -4.60 0.49 -13.56
N PHE A 354 -3.69 1.08 -14.32
CA PHE A 354 -2.44 1.65 -13.82
C PHE A 354 -2.60 3.17 -13.68
N LEU A 355 -2.60 3.67 -12.44
CA LEU A 355 -2.72 5.10 -12.16
C LEU A 355 -1.32 5.74 -12.11
N SER A 356 -1.07 6.67 -13.03
CA SER A 356 0.17 7.43 -13.11
C SER A 356 -0.09 8.91 -12.88
N ALA A 357 0.54 9.50 -11.87
CA ALA A 357 0.50 10.95 -11.67
C ALA A 357 1.65 11.59 -12.45
N ASP A 358 1.48 11.76 -13.76
CA ASP A 358 2.51 12.34 -14.62
C ASP A 358 2.63 13.85 -14.40
N ALA A 359 3.73 14.28 -13.78
CA ALA A 359 4.03 15.70 -13.55
C ALA A 359 4.59 16.43 -14.80
N PHE A 360 5.00 15.70 -15.84
CA PHE A 360 5.50 16.33 -17.07
C PHE A 360 4.37 16.79 -18.00
N GLY A 361 3.18 16.20 -17.86
CA GLY A 361 2.03 16.47 -18.72
C GLY A 361 2.17 15.87 -20.12
N VAL A 362 2.80 14.70 -20.23
CA VAL A 362 3.10 14.01 -21.49
C VAL A 362 2.12 12.86 -21.74
N LEU A 363 1.79 12.09 -20.69
CA LEU A 363 0.92 10.93 -20.81
C LEU A 363 -0.52 11.34 -21.16
N PRO A 364 -1.18 10.62 -22.08
CA PRO A 364 -2.62 10.79 -22.33
C PRO A 364 -3.44 10.54 -21.06
N PRO A 365 -4.64 11.14 -20.91
CA PRO A 365 -5.53 10.84 -19.79
C PRO A 365 -5.84 9.35 -19.65
N VAL A 366 -5.95 8.62 -20.76
CA VAL A 366 -6.11 7.17 -20.79
C VAL A 366 -5.46 6.55 -22.03
N SER A 367 -4.78 5.42 -21.85
CA SER A 367 -4.25 4.58 -22.92
C SER A 367 -4.69 3.14 -22.73
N ILE A 368 -5.07 2.48 -23.82
CA ILE A 368 -5.37 1.05 -23.88
C ILE A 368 -4.06 0.31 -24.14
N LEU A 369 -3.68 -0.62 -23.25
CA LEU A 369 -2.40 -1.32 -23.34
C LEU A 369 -2.60 -2.72 -23.93
N ASP A 370 -1.69 -3.13 -24.80
CA ASP A 370 -1.52 -4.54 -25.13
C ASP A 370 -0.80 -5.32 -24.00
N SER A 371 -0.68 -6.64 -24.14
CA SER A 371 -0.09 -7.49 -23.09
C SER A 371 1.38 -7.19 -22.80
N GLU A 372 2.16 -6.80 -23.80
CA GLU A 372 3.59 -6.54 -23.63
C GLU A 372 3.83 -5.12 -23.09
N GLN A 373 3.05 -4.14 -23.55
CA GLN A 373 2.98 -2.81 -22.94
C GLN A 373 2.53 -2.91 -21.49
N THR A 374 1.57 -3.77 -21.16
CA THR A 374 1.14 -4.01 -19.77
C THR A 374 2.32 -4.40 -18.89
N LYS A 375 3.13 -5.40 -19.31
CA LYS A 375 4.34 -5.80 -18.57
C LYS A 375 5.34 -4.64 -18.47
N TYR A 376 5.59 -3.94 -19.58
CA TYR A 376 6.56 -2.84 -19.63
C TYR A 376 6.21 -1.70 -18.66
N TYR A 377 4.96 -1.22 -18.71
CA TYR A 377 4.50 -0.10 -17.89
C TYR A 377 4.25 -0.52 -16.43
N PHE A 378 3.89 -1.78 -16.17
CA PHE A 378 3.84 -2.32 -14.81
C PHE A 378 5.23 -2.38 -14.17
N LEU A 379 6.23 -2.89 -14.89
CA LEU A 379 7.62 -2.94 -14.41
C LEU A 379 8.23 -1.53 -14.27
N SER A 380 7.90 -0.62 -15.18
CA SER A 380 8.36 0.77 -15.09
C SER A 380 7.75 1.46 -13.88
N GLY A 381 6.44 1.30 -13.67
CA GLY A 381 5.71 1.90 -12.54
C GLY A 381 5.93 3.40 -12.44
N PHE A 382 5.93 4.08 -13.60
CA PHE A 382 6.15 5.51 -13.68
C PHE A 382 4.96 6.27 -13.07
N THR A 383 5.26 7.20 -12.16
CA THR A 383 4.29 8.08 -11.50
C THR A 383 5.05 9.20 -10.77
N ALA A 384 4.41 9.88 -9.82
CA ALA A 384 5.08 10.84 -8.93
C ALA A 384 4.95 10.40 -7.46
N LYS A 385 6.01 10.62 -6.67
CA LYS A 385 5.91 10.65 -5.21
C LYS A 385 5.27 11.97 -4.83
N LEU A 386 4.04 11.92 -4.34
CA LEU A 386 3.35 13.08 -3.79
C LEU A 386 3.94 13.40 -2.41
N ALA A 387 3.88 14.66 -2.04
CA ALA A 387 4.46 15.17 -0.81
C ALA A 387 3.89 14.50 0.46
N GLY A 388 4.77 14.30 1.44
CA GLY A 388 4.51 13.62 2.72
C GLY A 388 4.54 12.08 2.70
N THR A 389 4.52 11.43 1.54
CA THR A 389 4.40 9.94 1.46
C THR A 389 5.62 9.17 1.98
N GLU A 390 6.79 9.80 2.00
CA GLU A 390 8.05 9.31 2.56
C GLU A 390 8.77 10.47 3.26
N ARG A 391 9.54 10.17 4.32
CA ARG A 391 10.31 11.18 5.06
C ARG A 391 11.23 11.95 4.10
N GLY A 392 11.04 13.26 4.01
CA GLY A 392 11.86 14.18 3.20
C GLY A 392 11.29 14.57 1.83
N ILE A 393 10.10 14.11 1.43
CA ILE A 393 9.46 14.51 0.15
C ILE A 393 8.46 15.66 0.38
N THR A 394 8.77 16.84 -0.18
CA THR A 394 7.97 18.07 -0.01
C THR A 394 7.26 18.53 -1.29
N GLU A 395 7.63 18.00 -2.47
CA GLU A 395 7.05 18.35 -3.76
C GLU A 395 6.85 17.10 -4.64
N PRO A 396 5.89 17.10 -5.59
CA PRO A 396 5.69 16.00 -6.53
C PRO A 396 6.98 15.67 -7.29
N THR A 397 7.57 14.52 -6.98
CA THR A 397 8.85 14.09 -7.57
C THR A 397 8.60 12.92 -8.51
N PRO A 398 8.88 13.04 -9.82
CA PRO A 398 8.76 11.91 -10.74
C PRO A 398 9.56 10.70 -10.28
N THR A 399 8.98 9.51 -10.39
CA THR A 399 9.59 8.28 -9.91
C THR A 399 9.20 7.08 -10.76
N PHE A 400 10.10 6.10 -10.81
CA PHE A 400 9.83 4.78 -11.39
C PHE A 400 9.79 3.77 -10.25
N SER A 401 8.58 3.48 -9.77
CA SER A 401 8.35 2.55 -8.68
C SER A 401 7.81 1.24 -9.26
N ALA A 402 8.71 0.30 -9.56
CA ALA A 402 8.37 -0.98 -10.16
C ALA A 402 7.13 -1.63 -9.52
N CYS A 403 6.25 -2.18 -10.36
CA CYS A 403 4.96 -2.78 -9.96
C CYS A 403 4.02 -1.80 -9.23
N PHE A 404 4.26 -0.48 -9.37
CA PHE A 404 3.63 0.59 -8.58
C PHE A 404 3.78 0.38 -7.07
N GLY A 405 4.86 -0.27 -6.60
CA GLY A 405 5.00 -0.70 -5.21
C GLY A 405 6.41 -1.10 -4.79
N ALA A 406 7.46 -0.55 -5.42
CA ALA A 406 8.85 -1.00 -5.28
C ALA A 406 9.34 -1.16 -3.83
N ALA A 407 8.92 -0.30 -2.92
CA ALA A 407 9.32 -0.34 -1.51
C ALA A 407 8.86 -1.61 -0.76
N PHE A 408 7.89 -2.34 -1.32
CA PHE A 408 7.28 -3.52 -0.71
C PHE A 408 7.60 -4.81 -1.44
N LEU A 409 8.33 -4.76 -2.56
CA LEU A 409 8.69 -5.93 -3.33
C LEU A 409 9.84 -6.67 -2.65
N SER A 410 9.63 -7.95 -2.37
CA SER A 410 10.64 -8.85 -1.80
C SER A 410 11.29 -9.77 -2.84
N LEU A 411 10.70 -9.88 -4.04
CA LEU A 411 11.23 -10.64 -5.17
C LEU A 411 11.60 -9.70 -6.33
N HIS A 412 12.22 -10.24 -7.38
CA HIS A 412 12.50 -9.47 -8.58
C HIS A 412 11.20 -9.00 -9.26
N PRO A 413 11.07 -7.75 -9.73
CA PRO A 413 9.84 -7.20 -10.32
C PRO A 413 9.24 -8.02 -11.46
N THR A 414 10.07 -8.69 -12.27
CA THR A 414 9.59 -9.57 -13.35
C THR A 414 8.76 -10.73 -12.86
N LYS A 415 8.95 -11.20 -11.60
CA LYS A 415 8.14 -12.28 -11.03
C LYS A 415 6.70 -11.82 -10.77
N TYR A 416 6.51 -10.59 -10.29
CA TYR A 416 5.18 -10.01 -10.10
C TYR A 416 4.49 -9.76 -11.44
N ALA A 417 5.24 -9.27 -12.44
CA ALA A 417 4.71 -9.04 -13.78
C ALA A 417 4.26 -10.35 -14.46
N GLU A 418 5.04 -11.43 -14.30
CA GLU A 418 4.69 -12.76 -14.80
C GLU A 418 3.37 -13.26 -14.20
N GLU A 419 3.23 -13.23 -12.87
CA GLU A 419 2.00 -13.71 -12.22
C GLU A 419 0.80 -12.82 -12.56
N LEU A 420 0.96 -11.49 -12.64
CA LEU A 420 -0.12 -10.60 -13.04
C LEU A 420 -0.61 -10.93 -14.46
N VAL A 421 0.30 -11.05 -15.44
CA VAL A 421 -0.12 -11.34 -16.82
C VAL A 421 -0.74 -12.71 -16.95
N LYS A 422 -0.20 -13.74 -16.30
CA LYS A 422 -0.81 -15.07 -16.28
C LYS A 422 -2.27 -15.03 -15.80
N ARG A 423 -2.56 -14.21 -14.78
CA ARG A 423 -3.93 -14.02 -14.26
C ARG A 423 -4.81 -13.22 -15.23
N MET A 424 -4.26 -12.20 -15.88
CA MET A 424 -4.96 -11.43 -16.91
C MET A 424 -5.30 -12.25 -18.15
N GLU A 425 -4.37 -13.05 -18.67
CA GLU A 425 -4.58 -13.93 -19.83
C GLU A 425 -5.69 -14.95 -19.53
N LYS A 426 -5.65 -15.58 -18.35
CA LYS A 426 -6.67 -16.56 -17.92
C LYS A 426 -8.09 -15.95 -17.84
N SER A 427 -8.19 -14.67 -17.48
CA SER A 427 -9.46 -13.97 -17.29
C SER A 427 -9.90 -13.13 -18.50
N GLY A 428 -9.05 -12.97 -19.51
CA GLY A 428 -9.26 -12.03 -20.61
C GLY A 428 -9.28 -10.56 -20.15
N ALA A 429 -8.61 -10.24 -19.04
CA ALA A 429 -8.58 -8.89 -18.51
C ALA A 429 -7.82 -7.93 -19.44
N LYS A 430 -8.28 -6.69 -19.52
CA LYS A 430 -7.61 -5.62 -20.27
C LYS A 430 -6.95 -4.62 -19.32
N ALA A 431 -5.77 -4.13 -19.71
CA ALA A 431 -5.06 -3.10 -18.97
C ALA A 431 -5.20 -1.72 -19.61
N TYR A 432 -5.22 -0.71 -18.74
CA TYR A 432 -5.29 0.70 -19.12
C TYR A 432 -4.28 1.49 -18.29
N LEU A 433 -3.59 2.44 -18.91
CA LEU A 433 -2.77 3.44 -18.22
C LEU A 433 -3.58 4.74 -18.13
N VAL A 434 -3.88 5.19 -16.91
CA VAL A 434 -4.67 6.40 -16.65
C VAL A 434 -3.77 7.46 -16.01
N ASN A 435 -3.65 8.61 -16.68
CA ASN A 435 -2.94 9.75 -16.13
C ASN A 435 -3.86 10.49 -15.14
N THR A 436 -3.53 10.44 -13.85
CA THR A 436 -4.19 11.20 -12.77
C THR A 436 -3.35 12.40 -12.33
N GLY A 437 -2.32 12.73 -13.09
CA GLY A 437 -1.41 13.85 -12.91
C GLY A 437 -1.84 15.06 -13.73
N TRP A 438 -0.89 15.66 -14.43
CA TRP A 438 -1.02 16.94 -15.11
C TRP A 438 -1.12 16.78 -16.62
N ASN A 439 -1.53 17.85 -17.30
CA ASN A 439 -1.53 17.98 -18.76
C ASN A 439 -0.65 19.16 -19.22
N GLY A 440 -0.66 19.48 -20.52
CA GLY A 440 0.15 20.54 -21.11
C GLY A 440 -0.10 21.95 -20.58
N THR A 441 -1.24 22.19 -19.94
CA THR A 441 -1.56 23.49 -19.31
C THR A 441 -0.91 23.66 -17.93
N GLY A 442 -0.24 22.63 -17.40
CA GLY A 442 0.27 22.62 -16.04
C GLY A 442 -0.82 22.46 -14.96
N LYS A 443 -2.06 22.13 -15.36
CA LYS A 443 -3.14 21.79 -14.44
C LYS A 443 -3.27 20.28 -14.29
N ARG A 444 -3.69 19.87 -13.10
CA ARG A 444 -4.04 18.47 -12.84
C ARG A 444 -5.30 18.12 -13.62
N ILE A 445 -5.35 16.92 -14.21
CA ILE A 445 -6.55 16.39 -14.87
C ILE A 445 -7.68 16.37 -13.84
N SER A 446 -8.86 16.85 -14.23
CA SER A 446 -9.95 17.04 -13.28
C SER A 446 -10.46 15.68 -12.79
N ILE A 447 -10.86 15.60 -11.51
CA ILE A 447 -11.44 14.37 -10.95
C ILE A 447 -12.72 13.96 -11.69
N LYS A 448 -13.45 14.94 -12.26
CA LYS A 448 -14.64 14.70 -13.08
C LYS A 448 -14.27 13.93 -14.35
N ASP A 449 -13.25 14.38 -15.08
CA ASP A 449 -12.78 13.71 -16.30
C ASP A 449 -12.19 12.32 -15.97
N THR A 450 -11.41 12.21 -14.89
CA THR A 450 -10.88 10.92 -14.44
C THR A 450 -12.00 9.94 -14.11
N ARG A 451 -13.05 10.37 -13.39
CA ARG A 451 -14.22 9.52 -13.13
C ARG A 451 -14.96 9.11 -14.40
N GLY A 452 -15.11 10.02 -15.37
CA GLY A 452 -15.68 9.71 -16.69
C GLY A 452 -14.85 8.66 -17.46
N ILE A 453 -13.52 8.76 -17.40
CA ILE A 453 -12.59 7.76 -17.96
C ILE A 453 -12.77 6.40 -17.26
N ILE A 454 -12.82 6.39 -15.93
CA ILE A 454 -13.01 5.15 -15.17
C ILE A 454 -14.37 4.52 -15.49
N ASP A 455 -15.45 5.31 -15.55
CA ASP A 455 -16.78 4.85 -15.96
C ASP A 455 -16.73 4.18 -17.34
N ALA A 456 -16.06 4.82 -18.32
CA ALA A 456 -15.91 4.28 -19.67
C ALA A 456 -15.06 3.00 -19.75
N ILE A 457 -14.08 2.85 -18.85
CA ILE A 457 -13.29 1.61 -18.69
C ILE A 457 -14.17 0.49 -18.15
N LEU A 458 -14.95 0.79 -17.10
CA LEU A 458 -15.71 -0.19 -16.35
C LEU A 458 -16.97 -0.66 -17.10
N ASP A 459 -17.64 0.22 -17.85
CA ASP A 459 -18.79 -0.12 -18.69
C ASP A 459 -18.40 -0.70 -20.07
N GLY A 460 -17.12 -0.65 -20.41
CA GLY A 460 -16.55 -1.19 -21.65
C GLY A 460 -16.79 -0.34 -22.90
N SER A 461 -17.32 0.89 -22.78
CA SER A 461 -17.47 1.82 -23.90
C SER A 461 -16.13 2.23 -24.50
N ILE A 462 -15.06 2.32 -23.70
CA ILE A 462 -13.70 2.60 -24.19
C ILE A 462 -13.22 1.55 -25.20
N ASP A 463 -13.65 0.29 -25.03
CA ASP A 463 -13.22 -0.83 -25.88
C ASP A 463 -13.86 -0.78 -27.28
N LYS A 464 -14.90 0.05 -27.46
CA LYS A 464 -15.63 0.23 -28.72
C LYS A 464 -15.35 1.59 -29.37
N ALA A 465 -14.63 2.48 -28.69
CA ALA A 465 -14.34 3.81 -29.16
C ALA A 465 -13.38 3.76 -30.36
N ALA A 466 -13.50 4.73 -31.27
CA ALA A 466 -12.47 4.95 -32.29
C ALA A 466 -11.17 5.38 -31.60
N THR A 467 -10.04 4.88 -32.08
CA THR A 467 -8.74 5.09 -31.44
C THR A 467 -7.71 5.67 -32.39
N LYS A 468 -6.69 6.34 -31.84
CA LYS A 468 -5.49 6.80 -32.54
C LYS A 468 -4.24 6.43 -31.75
N PHE A 469 -3.10 6.42 -32.43
CA PHE A 469 -1.81 6.25 -31.79
C PHE A 469 -1.18 7.57 -31.41
N ILE A 470 -0.61 7.62 -30.20
CA ILE A 470 0.25 8.71 -29.75
C ILE A 470 1.72 8.30 -29.97
N PRO A 471 2.54 9.13 -30.64
CA PRO A 471 3.90 8.78 -31.01
C PRO A 471 4.84 8.65 -29.79
N TYR A 472 6.06 8.16 -30.03
CA TYR A 472 7.09 7.81 -29.04
C TYR A 472 6.73 6.63 -28.14
N PHE A 473 5.57 6.66 -27.49
CA PHE A 473 5.13 5.63 -26.55
C PHE A 473 4.30 4.53 -27.20
N ASN A 474 3.82 4.76 -28.44
CA ASN A 474 2.90 3.89 -29.18
C ASN A 474 1.62 3.57 -28.38
N PHE A 475 1.10 4.56 -27.66
CA PHE A 475 -0.14 4.39 -26.90
C PHE A 475 -1.35 4.44 -27.81
N LEU A 476 -2.25 3.47 -27.65
CA LEU A 476 -3.56 3.49 -28.26
C LEU A 476 -4.52 4.30 -27.37
N VAL A 477 -5.10 5.37 -27.91
CA VAL A 477 -5.90 6.35 -27.17
C VAL A 477 -7.25 6.54 -27.84
N PRO A 478 -8.38 6.60 -27.10
CA PRO A 478 -9.69 6.89 -27.68
C PRO A 478 -9.77 8.31 -28.22
N THR A 479 -10.49 8.53 -29.32
CA THR A 479 -10.69 9.87 -29.90
C THR A 479 -11.82 10.65 -29.22
N ALA A 480 -12.74 9.95 -28.56
CA ALA A 480 -13.82 10.52 -27.74
C ALA A 480 -14.27 9.49 -26.70
N LEU A 481 -14.74 9.96 -25.54
CA LEU A 481 -15.36 9.14 -24.50
C LEU A 481 -16.61 9.84 -23.94
N PRO A 482 -17.67 9.11 -23.58
CA PRO A 482 -18.84 9.69 -22.92
C PRO A 482 -18.45 10.40 -21.62
N GLY A 483 -18.92 11.65 -21.44
CA GLY A 483 -18.71 12.40 -20.19
C GLY A 483 -17.29 12.95 -19.98
N VAL A 484 -16.40 12.84 -20.96
CA VAL A 484 -15.01 13.35 -20.93
C VAL A 484 -14.80 14.38 -22.03
N ASP A 485 -14.09 15.48 -21.75
CA ASP A 485 -13.73 16.44 -22.79
C ASP A 485 -12.80 15.79 -23.83
N SER A 486 -13.23 15.72 -25.09
CA SER A 486 -12.43 15.12 -26.16
C SER A 486 -11.11 15.84 -26.40
N LYS A 487 -11.02 17.14 -26.05
CA LYS A 487 -9.82 17.97 -26.23
C LYS A 487 -8.68 17.63 -25.27
N ILE A 488 -8.92 16.81 -24.25
CA ILE A 488 -7.85 16.37 -23.34
C ILE A 488 -7.28 15.01 -23.71
N LEU A 489 -8.00 14.21 -24.53
CA LEU A 489 -7.64 12.82 -24.80
C LEU A 489 -6.33 12.71 -25.57
N ASP A 490 -6.08 13.62 -26.52
CA ASP A 490 -4.73 13.81 -27.04
C ASP A 490 -3.95 14.76 -26.13
N PRO A 491 -2.84 14.32 -25.50
CA PRO A 491 -2.09 15.20 -24.62
C PRO A 491 -1.53 16.43 -25.35
N ARG A 492 -1.31 16.36 -26.68
CA ARG A 492 -0.81 17.46 -27.51
C ARG A 492 -1.78 18.64 -27.58
N ASP A 493 -3.08 18.37 -27.57
CA ASP A 493 -4.15 19.37 -27.70
C ASP A 493 -4.22 20.32 -26.48
N THR A 494 -3.51 19.99 -25.40
CA THR A 494 -3.43 20.82 -24.17
C THR A 494 -2.17 21.72 -24.11
N TYR A 495 -1.31 21.67 -25.12
CA TYR A 495 -0.12 22.52 -25.23
C TYR A 495 -0.38 23.75 -26.12
N GLY A 496 0.48 24.76 -25.99
CA GLY A 496 0.46 25.91 -26.91
C GLY A 496 0.95 25.56 -28.32
N SER A 497 1.75 24.49 -28.46
CA SER A 497 2.15 23.91 -29.74
C SER A 497 2.59 22.45 -29.59
N ASP A 498 2.45 21.66 -30.65
CA ASP A 498 2.87 20.25 -30.70
C ASP A 498 4.37 20.08 -30.38
N GLY A 499 5.20 21.03 -30.77
CA GLY A 499 6.64 21.00 -30.50
C GLY A 499 6.99 21.04 -29.01
N GLN A 500 6.19 21.71 -28.19
CA GLN A 500 6.38 21.72 -26.73
C GLN A 500 6.09 20.35 -26.10
N TRP A 501 5.04 19.67 -26.59
CA TRP A 501 4.75 18.31 -26.17
C TRP A 501 5.86 17.36 -26.63
N GLU A 502 6.31 17.49 -27.87
CA GLU A 502 7.34 16.62 -28.45
C GLU A 502 8.66 16.65 -27.68
N GLU A 503 9.12 17.83 -27.27
CA GLU A 503 10.34 17.99 -26.46
C GLU A 503 10.23 17.20 -25.14
N LYS A 504 9.13 17.39 -24.40
CA LYS A 504 8.88 16.70 -23.14
C LYS A 504 8.64 15.20 -23.33
N ALA A 505 7.99 14.82 -24.42
CA ALA A 505 7.74 13.43 -24.77
C ALA A 505 9.05 12.68 -25.02
N LYS A 506 10.01 13.31 -25.73
CA LYS A 506 11.33 12.73 -25.95
C LYS A 506 12.13 12.60 -24.65
N ASP A 507 12.11 13.60 -23.78
CA ASP A 507 12.75 13.51 -22.45
C ASP A 507 12.16 12.36 -21.63
N LEU A 508 10.83 12.29 -21.52
CA LEU A 508 10.17 11.23 -20.76
C LEU A 508 10.44 9.85 -21.37
N ALA A 509 10.37 9.70 -22.68
CA ALA A 509 10.71 8.45 -23.37
C ALA A 509 12.16 8.01 -23.08
N GLY A 510 13.11 8.95 -23.12
CA GLY A 510 14.51 8.70 -22.74
C GLY A 510 14.66 8.23 -21.29
N ARG A 511 13.89 8.80 -20.36
CA ARG A 511 13.84 8.37 -18.95
C ARG A 511 13.29 6.96 -18.80
N PHE A 512 12.22 6.61 -19.52
CA PHE A 512 11.68 5.25 -19.54
C PHE A 512 12.72 4.24 -20.05
N ILE A 513 13.37 4.51 -21.18
CA ILE A 513 14.41 3.65 -21.76
C ILE A 513 15.58 3.47 -20.77
N LYS A 514 16.07 4.58 -20.19
CA LYS A 514 17.16 4.55 -19.20
C LYS A 514 16.76 3.77 -17.95
N ASN A 515 15.55 3.98 -17.43
CA ASN A 515 15.06 3.25 -16.26
C ASN A 515 14.89 1.76 -16.56
N PHE A 516 14.42 1.38 -17.75
CA PHE A 516 14.07 0.01 -18.06
C PHE A 516 15.29 -0.89 -18.28
N SER A 517 16.45 -0.32 -18.62
CA SER A 517 17.71 -1.07 -18.80
C SER A 517 18.04 -1.97 -17.60
N LYS A 518 17.70 -1.55 -16.37
CA LYS A 518 17.93 -2.33 -15.13
C LYS A 518 17.14 -3.64 -15.07
N PHE A 519 16.06 -3.77 -15.83
CA PHE A 519 15.27 -5.02 -15.90
C PHE A 519 15.79 -5.98 -16.98
N THR A 520 16.73 -5.55 -17.82
CA THR A 520 17.28 -6.35 -18.93
C THR A 520 18.36 -7.34 -18.51
N GLY A 521 18.57 -7.53 -17.19
CA GLY A 521 19.48 -8.55 -16.66
C GLY A 521 19.01 -9.99 -16.91
N ASN A 522 17.75 -10.19 -17.27
CA ASN A 522 17.19 -11.50 -17.62
C ASN A 522 16.47 -11.48 -18.99
N THR A 523 16.21 -12.67 -19.55
CA THR A 523 15.60 -12.83 -20.88
C THR A 523 14.21 -12.18 -20.99
N ALA A 524 13.40 -12.28 -19.92
CA ALA A 524 12.06 -11.73 -19.90
C ALA A 524 12.07 -10.19 -20.02
N GLY A 525 12.95 -9.52 -19.27
CA GLY A 525 13.08 -8.06 -19.36
C GLY A 525 13.67 -7.59 -20.69
N LYS A 526 14.60 -8.33 -21.30
CA LYS A 526 15.15 -7.98 -22.64
C LYS A 526 14.07 -7.96 -23.72
N ALA A 527 13.16 -8.93 -23.71
CA ALA A 527 12.08 -9.01 -24.70
C ALA A 527 11.14 -7.79 -24.66
N LEU A 528 10.96 -7.19 -23.49
CA LEU A 528 10.03 -6.07 -23.27
C LEU A 528 10.54 -4.71 -23.78
N VAL A 529 11.83 -4.58 -24.12
CA VAL A 529 12.38 -3.31 -24.62
C VAL A 529 11.67 -2.86 -25.90
N ALA A 530 11.20 -3.81 -26.73
CA ALA A 530 10.44 -3.52 -27.95
C ALA A 530 9.11 -2.79 -27.67
N SER A 531 8.50 -3.05 -26.51
CA SER A 531 7.16 -2.56 -26.11
C SER A 531 7.18 -1.23 -25.36
N GLY A 532 8.37 -0.75 -25.03
CA GLY A 532 8.58 0.58 -24.46
C GLY A 532 8.67 1.69 -25.50
N PRO A 533 8.92 2.93 -25.05
CA PRO A 533 9.07 4.07 -25.94
C PRO A 533 10.20 3.92 -26.96
N LYS A 534 10.04 4.57 -28.11
CA LYS A 534 10.99 4.63 -29.23
C LYS A 534 11.35 6.09 -29.51
N LEU A 535 12.65 6.38 -29.49
CA LEU A 535 13.24 7.67 -29.82
C LEU A 535 13.87 7.65 -31.21
#